data_AF-A0A353N805-F1
#
_entry.id   AF-A0A353N805-F1
#
_cell.length_a   1.000
_cell.length_b   1.000
_cell.length_c   1.000
_cell.angle_alpha   90.00
_cell.angle_beta   90.00
_cell.angle_gamma   90.00
#
_symmetry.space_group_name_H-M   'P 1'
#
loop_
_entity.id
_entity.type
_entity.pdbx_description
1 polymer ?
#
loop_
_entity_poly.entity_id
_entity_poly.type
_entity_poly.pdbx_seq_one_letter_code
_entity_poly.pdbx_strand_id
1 'polypeptide(L)'
;MFSVNHLSLMIAVAQIYWLSSQWAKTGMMQELVVLIQSRLSPRASIAILPAVLGFLPVPGGALFSAPLVDSCDREGRIDPTLKSVVNYWFRHVWEFWCPLYPGILLAMEITGLTILQVMLVGLPLSFSAILAGYLFFLREIPGGKLPTQSPTNGFLKQFLLLTSPIIIVIGIQTVLPIFFPGITEFNKYLPISIGIIMAYLFLQILKPLTLATWREIFGQKKIFSLLLLISMIMVYVAFIEAKLPNGTPLVTMISEE
;
A
#
# COMPACT_ATOMS: atom_id res chain seq x y z
N MET A 1 19.80 17.85 -7.46
CA MET A 1 18.59 17.36 -8.17
C MET A 1 18.48 15.84 -8.18
N PHE A 2 19.54 15.08 -8.51
CA PHE A 2 19.56 13.62 -8.36
C PHE A 2 20.57 13.22 -7.28
N SER A 3 20.11 13.13 -6.03
CA SER A 3 20.89 12.54 -4.94
C SER A 3 20.77 11.00 -4.99
N VAL A 4 21.71 10.31 -4.36
CA VAL A 4 21.64 8.84 -4.19
C VAL A 4 20.31 8.44 -3.53
N ASN A 5 19.81 9.25 -2.60
CA ASN A 5 18.53 9.04 -1.92
C ASN A 5 17.34 9.17 -2.89
N HIS A 6 17.34 10.16 -3.77
CA HIS A 6 16.27 10.33 -4.76
C HIS A 6 16.20 9.13 -5.71
N LEU A 7 17.34 8.67 -6.22
CA LEU A 7 17.38 7.47 -7.07
C LEU A 7 16.90 6.23 -6.31
N SER A 8 17.29 6.10 -5.05
CA SER A 8 16.92 4.96 -4.21
C SER A 8 15.42 4.95 -3.87
N LEU A 9 14.83 6.12 -3.64
CA LEU A 9 13.38 6.29 -3.50
C LEU A 9 12.65 5.87 -4.77
N MET A 10 13.10 6.33 -5.94
CA MET A 10 12.51 5.97 -7.23
C MET A 10 12.56 4.45 -7.47
N ILE A 11 13.69 3.82 -7.16
CA ILE A 11 13.86 2.37 -7.25
C ILE A 11 12.91 1.65 -6.30
N ALA A 12 12.83 2.08 -5.03
CA ALA A 12 11.93 1.47 -4.05
C ALA A 12 10.47 1.57 -4.49
N VAL A 13 10.03 2.74 -4.96
CA VAL A 13 8.66 2.93 -5.48
C VAL A 13 8.38 2.04 -6.69
N ALA A 14 9.33 1.95 -7.62
CA ALA A 14 9.20 1.08 -8.79
C ALA A 14 9.09 -0.39 -8.37
N GLN A 15 9.90 -0.81 -7.40
CA GLN A 15 9.87 -2.16 -6.85
C GLN A 15 8.53 -2.47 -6.17
N ILE A 16 8.01 -1.57 -5.35
CA ILE A 16 6.71 -1.77 -4.70
C ILE A 16 5.61 -1.96 -5.76
N TYR A 17 5.61 -1.11 -6.79
CA TYR A 17 4.66 -1.18 -7.89
C TYR A 17 4.70 -2.55 -8.61
N TRP A 18 5.89 -3.02 -8.96
CA TRP A 18 6.05 -4.30 -9.64
C TRP A 18 5.72 -5.50 -8.74
N LEU A 19 6.01 -5.44 -7.44
CA LEU A 19 5.64 -6.49 -6.47
C LEU A 19 4.13 -6.65 -6.40
N SER A 20 3.45 -5.51 -6.34
CA SER A 20 2.01 -5.49 -6.34
C SER A 20 1.42 -6.10 -7.62
N SER A 21 1.99 -5.76 -8.78
CA SER A 21 1.60 -6.32 -10.07
C SER A 21 1.85 -7.83 -10.16
N GLN A 22 3.01 -8.31 -9.66
CA GLN A 22 3.32 -9.73 -9.59
C GLN A 22 2.31 -10.48 -8.72
N TRP A 23 2.03 -9.98 -7.51
CA TRP A 23 1.09 -10.59 -6.58
C TRP A 23 -0.35 -10.66 -7.13
N ALA A 24 -0.76 -9.65 -7.90
CA ALA A 24 -2.03 -9.67 -8.61
C ALA A 24 -2.06 -10.75 -9.70
N LYS A 25 -0.97 -10.89 -10.47
CA LYS A 25 -0.86 -11.85 -11.58
C LYS A 25 -0.73 -13.31 -11.13
N THR A 26 -0.32 -13.58 -9.88
CA THR A 26 -0.24 -14.96 -9.34
C THR A 26 -1.60 -15.53 -8.90
N GLY A 27 -2.67 -14.72 -8.90
CA GLY A 27 -3.99 -15.15 -8.43
C GLY A 27 -4.13 -15.19 -6.90
N MET A 28 -3.07 -14.91 -6.14
CA MET A 28 -3.07 -14.99 -4.68
C MET A 28 -3.99 -13.94 -4.04
N MET A 29 -4.11 -12.76 -4.66
CA MET A 29 -5.05 -11.74 -4.19
C MET A 29 -6.49 -12.23 -4.24
N GLN A 30 -6.88 -12.93 -5.30
CA GLN A 30 -8.23 -13.49 -5.45
C GLN A 30 -8.46 -14.63 -4.45
N GLU A 31 -7.47 -15.50 -4.24
CA GLU A 31 -7.54 -16.54 -3.21
C GLU A 31 -7.69 -15.96 -1.80
N LEU A 32 -7.01 -14.85 -1.51
CA LEU A 32 -7.11 -14.16 -0.21
C LEU A 32 -8.51 -13.62 0.02
N VAL A 33 -9.14 -13.09 -1.04
CA VAL A 33 -10.50 -12.57 -0.98
C VAL A 33 -11.49 -13.69 -0.70
N VAL A 34 -11.41 -14.80 -1.43
CA VAL A 34 -12.27 -15.98 -1.20
C VAL A 34 -12.08 -16.52 0.22
N LEU A 35 -10.85 -16.58 0.69
CA LEU A 35 -10.52 -17.02 2.04
C LEU A 35 -11.18 -16.11 3.11
N ILE A 36 -11.11 -14.80 2.95
CA ILE A 36 -11.72 -13.82 3.86
C ILE A 36 -13.25 -13.94 3.83
N GLN A 37 -13.86 -13.99 2.63
CA GLN A 37 -15.31 -14.14 2.48
C GLN A 37 -15.85 -15.43 3.09
N SER A 38 -15.04 -16.49 3.17
CA SER A 38 -15.44 -17.76 3.79
C SER A 38 -15.61 -17.68 5.31
N ARG A 39 -15.03 -16.67 5.96
CA ARG A 39 -15.02 -16.53 7.44
C ARG A 39 -15.78 -15.32 7.96
N LEU A 40 -16.04 -14.33 7.13
CA LEU A 40 -16.64 -13.08 7.54
C LEU A 40 -18.07 -12.94 7.04
N SER A 41 -18.88 -12.18 7.77
CA SER A 41 -20.20 -11.78 7.29
C SER A 41 -20.07 -10.90 6.03
N PRO A 42 -21.10 -10.83 5.18
CA PRO A 42 -21.11 -9.93 4.02
C PRO A 42 -20.74 -8.49 4.36
N ARG A 43 -21.32 -7.95 5.44
CA ARG A 43 -21.03 -6.60 5.95
C ARG A 43 -19.56 -6.42 6.34
N ALA A 44 -18.97 -7.39 7.03
CA ALA A 44 -17.57 -7.33 7.43
C ALA A 44 -16.64 -7.48 6.22
N SER A 45 -16.98 -8.37 5.28
CA SER A 45 -16.21 -8.60 4.04
C SER A 45 -16.16 -7.34 3.18
N ILE A 46 -17.27 -6.59 3.07
CA ILE A 46 -17.34 -5.35 2.28
C ILE A 46 -16.35 -4.28 2.73
N ALA A 47 -15.97 -4.22 4.02
CA ALA A 47 -14.94 -3.31 4.50
C ALA A 47 -13.54 -3.95 4.55
N ILE A 48 -13.45 -5.19 5.01
CA ILE A 48 -12.16 -5.85 5.24
C ILE A 48 -11.46 -6.17 3.93
N LEU A 49 -12.19 -6.53 2.86
CA LEU A 49 -11.59 -6.80 1.56
C LEU A 49 -10.90 -5.56 0.97
N PRO A 50 -11.56 -4.38 0.85
CA PRO A 50 -10.86 -3.16 0.47
C PRO A 50 -9.70 -2.80 1.39
N ALA A 51 -9.83 -2.99 2.71
CA ALA A 51 -8.75 -2.70 3.64
C ALA A 51 -7.53 -3.60 3.43
N VAL A 52 -7.72 -4.91 3.27
CA VAL A 52 -6.63 -5.87 3.01
C VAL A 52 -5.97 -5.58 1.67
N LEU A 53 -6.76 -5.30 0.64
CA LEU A 53 -6.25 -4.95 -0.69
C LEU A 53 -5.59 -3.56 -0.72
N GLY A 54 -6.08 -2.65 0.12
CA GLY A 54 -5.53 -1.31 0.28
C GLY A 54 -4.12 -1.35 0.86
N PHE A 55 -3.84 -2.28 1.78
CA PHE A 55 -2.53 -2.42 2.41
C PHE A 55 -1.35 -2.52 1.42
N LEU A 56 -1.63 -2.90 0.16
CA LEU A 56 -0.66 -2.80 -0.93
C LEU A 56 -1.10 -1.76 -1.96
N PRO A 57 -0.21 -0.83 -2.37
CA PRO A 57 -0.50 0.11 -3.45
C PRO A 57 -0.53 -0.65 -4.77
N VAL A 58 -1.69 -1.19 -5.11
CA VAL A 58 -1.90 -1.92 -6.37
C VAL A 58 -2.39 -0.94 -7.44
N PRO A 59 -1.71 -0.83 -8.59
CA PRO A 59 -2.24 -0.10 -9.72
C PRO A 59 -3.58 -0.70 -10.14
N GLY A 60 -4.65 0.10 -10.11
CA GLY A 60 -6.00 -0.38 -10.39
C GLY A 60 -6.66 -1.11 -9.22
N GLY A 61 -6.26 -0.86 -7.97
CA GLY A 61 -6.93 -1.40 -6.78
C GLY A 61 -8.46 -1.23 -6.80
N ALA A 62 -8.97 -0.13 -7.39
CA ALA A 62 -10.41 0.07 -7.60
C ALA A 62 -11.03 -0.93 -8.56
N LEU A 63 -10.36 -1.18 -9.69
CA LEU A 63 -10.79 -2.14 -10.70
C LEU A 63 -10.80 -3.57 -10.13
N PHE A 64 -9.86 -3.89 -9.25
CA PHE A 64 -9.78 -5.21 -8.62
C PHE A 64 -10.73 -5.38 -7.45
N SER A 65 -10.95 -4.36 -6.61
CA SER A 65 -11.78 -4.53 -5.41
C SER A 65 -13.24 -4.12 -5.57
N ALA A 66 -13.59 -3.32 -6.58
CA ALA A 66 -14.99 -3.05 -6.91
C ALA A 66 -15.83 -4.33 -7.17
N PRO A 67 -15.42 -5.28 -8.04
CA PRO A 67 -16.18 -6.52 -8.24
C PRO A 67 -16.22 -7.40 -6.98
N LEU A 68 -15.26 -7.24 -6.06
CA LEU A 68 -15.19 -8.00 -4.82
C LEU A 68 -16.19 -7.49 -3.78
N VAL A 69 -16.29 -6.17 -3.62
CA VAL A 69 -17.33 -5.53 -2.80
C VAL A 69 -18.71 -5.85 -3.37
N ASP A 70 -18.86 -5.85 -4.69
CA ASP A 70 -20.11 -6.23 -5.34
C ASP A 70 -20.49 -7.69 -5.09
N SER A 71 -19.53 -8.62 -5.16
CA SER A 71 -19.76 -10.05 -4.90
C SER A 71 -20.23 -10.37 -3.47
N CYS A 72 -20.01 -9.45 -2.53
CA CYS A 72 -20.48 -9.58 -1.15
C CYS A 72 -21.97 -9.22 -1.00
N ASP A 73 -22.55 -8.50 -1.96
CA ASP A 73 -23.96 -8.09 -1.99
C ASP A 73 -24.77 -8.95 -2.96
N ARG A 74 -24.77 -10.27 -2.74
CA ARG A 74 -25.44 -11.23 -3.65
C ARG A 74 -26.95 -10.99 -3.80
N GLU A 75 -27.56 -10.39 -2.79
CA GLU A 75 -29.00 -10.10 -2.76
C GLU A 75 -29.32 -8.70 -3.33
N GLY A 76 -28.30 -7.93 -3.74
CA GLY A 76 -28.47 -6.60 -4.32
C GLY A 76 -29.14 -5.60 -3.38
N ARG A 77 -28.94 -5.74 -2.08
CA ARG A 77 -29.64 -4.95 -1.05
C ARG A 77 -28.90 -3.66 -0.69
N ILE A 78 -27.66 -3.50 -1.15
CA ILE A 78 -26.82 -2.36 -0.80
C ILE A 78 -26.77 -1.41 -1.99
N ASP A 79 -27.03 -0.13 -1.71
CA ASP A 79 -26.93 0.92 -2.71
C ASP A 79 -25.53 0.92 -3.40
N PRO A 80 -25.46 0.97 -4.75
CA PRO A 80 -24.19 1.00 -5.47
C PRO A 80 -23.27 2.16 -5.10
N THR A 81 -23.84 3.32 -4.74
CA THR A 81 -23.08 4.49 -4.29
C THR A 81 -22.41 4.18 -2.96
N LEU A 82 -23.15 3.62 -2.00
CA LEU A 82 -22.61 3.20 -0.72
C LEU A 82 -21.50 2.15 -0.89
N LYS A 83 -21.69 1.14 -1.77
CA LYS A 83 -20.63 0.16 -2.09
C LYS A 83 -19.36 0.84 -2.60
N SER A 84 -19.51 1.83 -3.48
CA SER A 84 -18.38 2.59 -4.03
C SER A 84 -17.67 3.42 -2.96
N VAL A 85 -18.42 4.09 -2.10
CA VAL A 85 -17.89 4.87 -0.97
C VAL A 85 -17.13 3.98 0.01
N VAL A 86 -17.70 2.83 0.40
CA VAL A 86 -17.04 1.89 1.32
C VAL A 86 -15.78 1.31 0.70
N ASN A 87 -15.84 0.92 -0.57
CA ASN A 87 -14.68 0.43 -1.32
C ASN A 87 -13.55 1.47 -1.37
N TYR A 88 -13.89 2.74 -1.63
CA TYR A 88 -12.95 3.83 -1.62
C TYR A 88 -12.38 4.05 -0.21
N TRP A 89 -13.24 4.28 0.78
CA TRP A 89 -12.85 4.67 2.13
C TRP A 89 -11.92 3.64 2.78
N PHE A 90 -12.34 2.38 2.83
CA PHE A 90 -11.58 1.33 3.51
C PHE A 90 -10.28 0.97 2.80
N ARG A 91 -10.11 1.30 1.51
CA ARG A 91 -8.83 1.09 0.83
C ARG A 91 -7.74 2.07 1.27
N HIS A 92 -8.11 3.28 1.70
CA HIS A 92 -7.14 4.34 2.01
C HIS A 92 -6.83 4.45 3.51
N VAL A 93 -7.43 3.61 4.37
CA VAL A 93 -7.22 3.71 5.83
C VAL A 93 -5.77 3.45 6.25
N TRP A 94 -4.93 2.85 5.40
CA TRP A 94 -3.51 2.58 5.70
C TRP A 94 -2.55 3.64 5.15
N GLU A 95 -3.03 4.55 4.31
CA GLU A 95 -2.21 5.56 3.63
C GLU A 95 -1.61 6.60 4.57
N PHE A 96 -2.07 6.65 5.83
CA PHE A 96 -1.57 7.59 6.84
C PHE A 96 -0.21 7.22 7.42
N TRP A 97 0.20 5.95 7.35
CA TRP A 97 1.44 5.49 8.00
C TRP A 97 2.21 4.40 7.26
N CYS A 98 1.56 3.64 6.38
CA CYS A 98 2.20 2.47 5.81
C CYS A 98 3.34 2.90 4.85
N PRO A 99 4.59 2.49 5.12
CA PRO A 99 5.76 2.91 4.35
C PRO A 99 5.81 2.30 2.95
N LEU A 100 4.86 1.42 2.61
CA LEU A 100 4.71 0.89 1.27
C LEU A 100 4.08 1.93 0.33
N TYR A 101 3.42 2.96 0.85
CA TYR A 101 2.83 3.98 -0.02
C TYR A 101 3.88 5.01 -0.46
N PRO A 102 3.99 5.28 -1.77
CA PRO A 102 4.94 6.28 -2.29
C PRO A 102 4.78 7.66 -1.66
N GLY A 103 3.54 8.08 -1.37
CA GLY A 103 3.27 9.36 -0.70
C GLY A 103 3.87 9.45 0.69
N ILE A 104 3.85 8.36 1.46
CA ILE A 104 4.47 8.31 2.79
C ILE A 104 6.00 8.32 2.69
N LEU A 105 6.57 7.56 1.76
CA LEU A 105 8.03 7.58 1.53
C LEU A 105 8.51 8.98 1.12
N LEU A 106 7.74 9.66 0.27
CA LEU A 106 8.02 11.04 -0.13
C LEU A 106 7.88 12.01 1.03
N ALA A 107 6.83 11.89 1.84
CA ALA A 107 6.66 12.71 3.04
C ALA A 107 7.83 12.54 4.03
N MET A 108 8.31 11.30 4.21
CA MET A 108 9.51 11.01 5.01
C MET A 108 10.79 11.61 4.41
N GLU A 109 10.92 11.66 3.07
CA GLU A 109 12.03 12.32 2.39
C GLU A 109 12.02 13.83 2.65
N ILE A 110 10.86 14.47 2.50
CA ILE A 110 10.69 15.92 2.65
C ILE A 110 10.85 16.35 4.11
N THR A 111 10.22 15.63 5.04
CA THR A 111 10.18 16.01 6.46
C THR A 111 11.38 15.52 7.26
N GLY A 112 12.15 14.57 6.72
CA GLY A 112 13.24 13.90 7.44
C GLY A 112 12.76 12.99 8.59
N LEU A 113 11.46 12.76 8.73
CA LEU A 113 10.91 11.91 9.79
C LEU A 113 11.31 10.46 9.61
N THR A 114 11.60 9.80 10.74
CA THR A 114 11.81 8.35 10.78
C THR A 114 10.49 7.61 10.58
N ILE A 115 10.58 6.35 10.14
CA ILE A 115 9.42 5.48 9.95
C ILE A 115 8.57 5.35 11.23
N LEU A 116 9.22 5.26 12.39
CA LEU A 116 8.53 5.12 13.68
C LEU A 116 7.73 6.39 14.02
N GLN A 117 8.30 7.58 13.78
CA GLN A 117 7.61 8.84 14.01
C GLN A 117 6.37 8.97 13.12
N VAL A 118 6.50 8.64 11.83
CA VAL A 118 5.35 8.63 10.91
C VAL A 118 4.29 7.63 11.35
N MET A 119 4.69 6.43 11.79
CA MET A 119 3.76 5.42 12.29
C MET A 119 3.01 5.89 13.54
N LEU A 120 3.70 6.49 14.50
CA LEU A 120 3.08 6.98 15.74
C LEU A 120 2.03 8.08 15.48
N VAL A 121 2.24 8.93 14.47
CA VAL A 121 1.30 9.98 14.09
C VAL A 121 0.16 9.44 13.21
N GLY A 122 0.49 8.58 12.25
CA GLY A 122 -0.47 8.09 11.26
C GLY A 122 -1.38 6.96 11.77
N LEU A 123 -0.95 6.14 12.72
CA LEU A 123 -1.79 5.07 13.28
C LEU A 123 -3.08 5.60 13.94
N PRO A 124 -3.06 6.63 14.81
CA PRO A 124 -4.27 7.25 15.33
C PRO A 124 -5.23 7.74 14.24
N LEU A 125 -4.70 8.28 13.14
CA LEU A 125 -5.50 8.71 11.99
C LEU A 125 -6.16 7.52 11.28
N SER A 126 -5.44 6.42 11.08
CA SER A 126 -6.01 5.17 10.57
C SER A 126 -7.14 4.64 11.45
N PHE A 127 -6.95 4.62 12.77
CA PHE A 127 -8.01 4.20 13.69
C PHE A 127 -9.23 5.11 13.61
N SER A 128 -9.01 6.42 13.55
CA SER A 128 -10.08 7.40 13.41
C SER A 128 -10.83 7.22 12.08
N ALA A 129 -10.11 6.97 10.99
CA ALA A 129 -10.70 6.70 9.68
C ALA A 129 -11.50 5.40 9.66
N ILE A 130 -11.00 4.32 10.28
CA ILE A 130 -11.73 3.05 10.43
C ILE A 130 -13.00 3.26 11.25
N LEU A 131 -12.91 3.98 12.37
CA LEU A 131 -14.05 4.27 13.22
C LEU A 131 -15.10 5.11 12.49
N ALA A 132 -14.68 6.17 11.80
CA ALA A 132 -15.57 6.99 10.98
C ALA A 132 -16.24 6.15 9.88
N GLY A 133 -15.47 5.34 9.15
CA GLY A 133 -16.02 4.46 8.10
C GLY A 133 -17.02 3.44 8.66
N TYR A 134 -16.80 2.96 9.88
CA TYR A 134 -17.75 2.11 10.57
C TYR A 134 -19.04 2.84 10.95
N LEU A 135 -18.92 4.03 11.56
CA LEU A 135 -20.05 4.80 12.09
C LEU A 135 -20.95 5.35 10.97
N PHE A 136 -20.34 5.88 9.90
CA PHE A 136 -21.05 6.58 8.82
C PHE A 136 -21.43 5.66 7.66
N PHE A 137 -20.65 4.63 7.32
CA PHE A 137 -20.94 3.81 6.13
C PHE A 137 -21.38 2.39 6.49
N LEU A 138 -20.60 1.67 7.31
CA LEU A 138 -20.93 0.27 7.59
C LEU A 138 -22.21 0.10 8.40
N ARG A 139 -22.61 1.09 9.21
CA ARG A 139 -23.84 1.02 10.02
C ARG A 139 -25.10 0.92 9.16
N GLU A 140 -25.08 1.51 7.97
CA GLU A 140 -26.19 1.50 7.00
C GLU A 140 -26.33 0.14 6.30
N ILE A 141 -25.26 -0.66 6.29
CA ILE A 141 -25.27 -1.97 5.64
C ILE A 141 -26.00 -2.98 6.54
N PRO A 142 -27.02 -3.69 6.00
CA PRO A 142 -27.71 -4.75 6.72
C PRO A 142 -26.72 -5.80 7.25
N GLY A 143 -26.90 -6.21 8.50
CA GLY A 143 -26.15 -7.34 9.05
C GLY A 143 -26.45 -8.62 8.27
N GLY A 144 -25.42 -9.37 7.90
CA GLY A 144 -25.55 -10.69 7.31
C GLY A 144 -25.18 -11.80 8.29
N LYS A 145 -25.80 -12.98 8.16
CA LYS A 145 -25.39 -14.15 8.94
C LYS A 145 -23.96 -14.53 8.56
N LEU A 146 -23.21 -15.04 9.54
CA LEU A 146 -21.91 -15.64 9.28
C LEU A 146 -22.09 -16.82 8.31
N PRO A 147 -21.11 -17.07 7.42
CA PRO A 147 -21.11 -18.28 6.61
C PRO A 147 -21.23 -19.51 7.51
N THR A 148 -22.14 -20.42 7.19
CA THR A 148 -22.35 -21.69 7.94
C THR A 148 -21.26 -22.73 7.70
N GLN A 149 -20.19 -22.38 6.98
CA GLN A 149 -19.09 -23.30 6.70
C GLN A 149 -18.33 -23.63 7.98
N SER A 150 -18.09 -24.92 8.21
CA SER A 150 -17.26 -25.42 9.31
C SER A 150 -15.88 -24.76 9.25
N PRO A 151 -15.24 -24.48 10.40
CA PRO A 151 -13.88 -23.94 10.40
C PRO A 151 -12.95 -24.86 9.61
N THR A 152 -12.50 -24.40 8.45
CA THR A 152 -11.42 -25.02 7.70
C THR A 152 -10.16 -25.06 8.59
N ASN A 153 -9.71 -26.25 8.95
CA ASN A 153 -8.39 -26.42 9.56
C ASN A 153 -7.36 -25.82 8.60
N GLY A 154 -6.57 -24.85 9.07
CA GLY A 154 -5.53 -24.20 8.27
C GLY A 154 -5.85 -22.81 7.72
N PHE A 155 -6.96 -22.15 8.09
CA PHE A 155 -7.23 -20.75 7.71
C PHE A 155 -6.03 -19.83 7.97
N LEU A 156 -5.46 -19.88 9.18
CA LEU A 156 -4.32 -19.04 9.55
C LEU A 156 -3.11 -19.32 8.66
N LYS A 157 -2.81 -20.60 8.39
CA LYS A 157 -1.70 -21.00 7.50
C LYS A 157 -1.91 -20.45 6.10
N GLN A 158 -3.12 -20.55 5.56
CA GLN A 158 -3.44 -20.04 4.23
C GLN A 158 -3.42 -18.52 4.19
N PHE A 159 -3.95 -17.85 5.22
CA PHE A 159 -3.91 -16.39 5.32
C PHE A 159 -2.47 -15.87 5.39
N LEU A 160 -1.62 -16.49 6.22
CA LEU A 160 -0.19 -16.16 6.32
C LEU A 160 0.53 -16.42 5.00
N LEU A 161 0.22 -17.51 4.31
CA LEU A 161 0.79 -17.80 2.99
C LEU A 161 0.38 -16.75 1.96
N LEU A 162 -0.89 -16.34 1.94
CA LEU A 162 -1.41 -15.40 0.96
C LEU A 162 -0.94 -13.95 1.22
N THR A 163 -0.70 -13.60 2.48
CA THR A 163 -0.15 -12.30 2.91
C THR A 163 1.37 -12.30 3.08
N SER A 164 2.03 -13.42 2.81
CA SER A 164 3.48 -13.59 2.99
C SER A 164 4.37 -12.55 2.29
N PRO A 165 4.07 -12.02 1.08
CA PRO A 165 4.93 -11.00 0.47
C PRO A 165 5.02 -9.74 1.33
N ILE A 166 3.91 -9.35 1.94
CA ILE A 166 3.82 -8.21 2.85
C ILE A 166 4.62 -8.47 4.11
N ILE A 167 4.42 -9.65 4.70
CA ILE A 167 5.12 -10.08 5.93
C ILE A 167 6.63 -10.10 5.70
N ILE A 168 7.08 -10.56 4.52
CA ILE A 168 8.50 -10.58 4.15
C ILE A 168 9.05 -9.16 4.06
N VAL A 169 8.38 -8.24 3.34
CA VAL A 169 8.87 -6.86 3.22
C VAL A 169 8.94 -6.17 4.58
N ILE A 170 7.87 -6.23 5.37
CA ILE A 170 7.82 -5.62 6.71
C ILE A 170 8.82 -6.27 7.66
N GLY A 171 8.92 -7.60 7.63
CA GLY A 171 9.86 -8.36 8.45
C GLY A 171 11.30 -7.96 8.15
N ILE A 172 11.70 -7.98 6.87
CA ILE A 172 13.07 -7.65 6.46
C ILE A 172 13.39 -6.17 6.74
N GLN A 173 12.52 -5.22 6.39
CA GLN A 173 12.81 -3.80 6.63
C GLN A 173 12.98 -3.48 8.12
N THR A 174 12.31 -4.24 9.01
CA THR A 174 12.33 -3.99 10.45
C THR A 174 13.47 -4.73 11.12
N VAL A 175 13.69 -5.98 10.74
CA VAL A 175 14.69 -6.86 11.38
C VAL A 175 16.10 -6.56 10.88
N LEU A 176 16.28 -6.27 9.60
CA LEU A 176 17.61 -6.06 9.02
C LEU A 176 18.37 -4.89 9.67
N PRO A 177 17.77 -3.70 9.91
CA PRO A 177 18.47 -2.60 10.57
C PRO A 177 18.83 -2.88 12.04
N ILE A 178 18.11 -3.77 12.72
CA ILE A 178 18.41 -4.14 14.11
C ILE A 178 19.74 -4.91 14.18
N PHE A 179 19.99 -5.81 13.22
CA PHE A 179 21.22 -6.60 13.17
C PHE A 179 22.36 -5.88 12.44
N PHE A 180 22.04 -5.01 11.47
CA PHE A 180 23.01 -4.28 10.66
C PHE A 180 22.67 -2.78 10.58
N PRO A 181 22.89 -2.00 11.67
CA PRO A 181 22.54 -0.58 11.71
C PRO A 181 23.21 0.26 10.61
N GLY A 182 24.44 -0.11 10.21
CA GLY A 182 25.18 0.60 9.15
C GLY A 182 24.52 0.58 7.77
N ILE A 183 23.59 -0.36 7.51
CA ILE A 183 22.84 -0.40 6.25
C ILE A 183 21.95 0.84 6.11
N THR A 184 21.28 1.24 7.18
CA THR A 184 20.41 2.42 7.18
C THR A 184 21.19 3.73 7.13
N GLU A 185 22.42 3.77 7.66
CA GLU A 185 23.31 4.93 7.56
C GLU A 185 23.80 5.14 6.13
N PHE A 186 24.10 4.05 5.41
CA PHE A 186 24.49 4.12 4.00
C PHE A 186 23.32 4.52 3.11
N ASN A 187 22.15 3.89 3.28
CA ASN A 187 20.97 4.18 2.49
C ASN A 187 19.68 3.71 3.18
N LYS A 188 18.85 4.66 3.59
CA LYS A 188 17.59 4.39 4.30
C LYS A 188 16.59 3.53 3.52
N TYR A 189 16.67 3.46 2.19
CA TYR A 189 15.76 2.68 1.35
C TYR A 189 16.24 1.24 1.10
N LEU A 190 17.50 0.95 1.41
CA LEU A 190 18.11 -0.34 1.10
C LEU A 190 17.44 -1.53 1.81
N PRO A 191 17.06 -1.46 3.10
CA PRO A 191 16.32 -2.54 3.76
C PRO A 191 14.97 -2.85 3.10
N ILE A 192 14.25 -1.81 2.67
CA ILE A 192 12.96 -1.94 1.98
C ILE A 192 13.17 -2.63 0.63
N SER A 193 14.15 -2.17 -0.15
CA SER A 193 14.49 -2.78 -1.44
C SER A 193 14.89 -4.26 -1.32
N ILE A 194 15.69 -4.62 -0.31
CA ILE A 194 16.05 -6.02 -0.05
C ILE A 194 14.81 -6.84 0.31
N GLY A 195 13.94 -6.32 1.18
CA GLY A 195 12.69 -6.97 1.55
C GLY A 195 11.79 -7.26 0.34
N ILE A 196 11.68 -6.31 -0.58
CA ILE A 196 10.89 -6.48 -1.82
C ILE A 196 11.52 -7.51 -2.75
N ILE A 197 12.84 -7.49 -2.91
CA ILE A 197 13.54 -8.51 -3.72
C ILE A 197 13.32 -9.91 -3.15
N MET A 198 13.39 -10.07 -1.83
CA MET A 198 13.09 -11.35 -1.18
C MET A 198 11.64 -11.78 -1.41
N ALA A 199 10.69 -10.84 -1.36
CA ALA A 199 9.29 -11.12 -1.66
C ALA A 199 9.07 -11.53 -3.13
N TYR A 200 9.79 -10.93 -4.09
CA TYR A 200 9.75 -11.35 -5.50
C TYR A 200 10.17 -12.80 -5.69
N LEU A 201 11.33 -13.14 -5.12
CA LEU A 201 11.91 -14.48 -5.22
C LEU A 201 10.98 -15.50 -4.58
N PHE A 202 10.45 -15.17 -3.40
CA PHE A 202 9.50 -16.01 -2.70
C PHE A 202 8.23 -16.27 -3.55
N LEU A 203 7.63 -15.22 -4.11
CA LEU A 203 6.47 -15.36 -5.00
C LEU A 203 6.79 -16.15 -6.26
N GLN A 204 7.97 -15.93 -6.86
CA GLN A 204 8.39 -16.63 -8.07
C GLN A 204 8.65 -18.12 -7.81
N ILE A 205 9.11 -18.50 -6.61
CA ILE A 205 9.28 -19.90 -6.20
C ILE A 205 7.90 -20.55 -5.94
N LEU A 206 6.99 -19.85 -5.27
CA LEU A 206 5.67 -20.38 -4.93
C LEU A 206 4.72 -20.50 -6.13
N LYS A 207 4.64 -19.45 -6.94
CA LYS A 207 3.74 -19.35 -8.09
C LYS A 207 4.51 -18.72 -9.26
N PRO A 208 5.33 -19.52 -9.97
CA PRO A 208 6.21 -19.00 -11.01
C PRO A 208 5.42 -18.34 -12.13
N LEU A 209 5.76 -17.09 -12.42
CA LEU A 209 5.25 -16.40 -13.60
C LEU A 209 6.16 -16.65 -14.80
N THR A 210 5.57 -16.66 -15.99
CA THR A 210 6.31 -16.77 -17.26
C THR A 210 7.09 -15.50 -17.57
N LEU A 211 8.14 -15.61 -18.37
CA LEU A 211 8.94 -14.45 -18.80
C LEU A 211 8.11 -13.42 -19.57
N ALA A 212 7.11 -13.87 -20.33
CA ALA A 212 6.16 -12.98 -21.02
C ALA A 212 5.38 -12.09 -20.04
N THR A 213 4.93 -12.68 -18.92
CA THR A 213 4.21 -11.94 -17.86
C THR A 213 5.13 -10.92 -17.18
N TRP A 214 6.39 -11.28 -16.92
CA TRP A 214 7.37 -10.33 -16.36
C TRP A 214 7.64 -9.15 -17.30
N ARG A 215 7.74 -9.38 -18.61
CA ARG A 215 7.85 -8.29 -19.59
C ARG A 215 6.64 -7.37 -19.56
N GLU A 216 5.43 -7.92 -19.40
CA GLU A 216 4.21 -7.13 -19.23
C GLU A 216 4.26 -6.28 -17.96
N ILE A 217 4.71 -6.84 -16.83
CA ILE A 217 4.82 -6.15 -15.54
C ILE A 217 5.80 -4.96 -15.64
N PHE A 218 6.98 -5.18 -16.21
CA PHE A 218 7.99 -4.12 -16.36
C PHE A 218 7.62 -3.07 -17.42
N GLY A 219 6.84 -3.44 -18.43
CA GLY A 219 6.41 -2.56 -19.52
C GLY A 219 5.23 -1.63 -19.20
N GLN A 220 4.68 -1.65 -17.99
CA GLN A 220 3.49 -0.87 -17.65
C GLN A 220 3.76 0.64 -17.65
N LYS A 221 3.17 1.39 -18.59
CA LYS A 221 3.37 2.85 -18.73
C LYS A 221 3.08 3.66 -17.47
N LYS A 222 2.15 3.19 -16.62
CA LYS A 222 1.75 3.86 -15.37
C LYS A 222 2.92 4.08 -14.40
N ILE A 223 3.92 3.19 -14.41
CA ILE A 223 5.09 3.36 -13.54
C ILE A 223 5.90 4.60 -13.91
N PHE A 224 6.05 4.88 -15.20
CA PHE A 224 6.77 6.06 -15.68
C PHE A 224 6.04 7.34 -15.27
N SER A 225 4.70 7.34 -15.35
CA SER A 225 3.89 8.47 -14.87
C SER A 225 4.07 8.70 -13.37
N LEU A 226 4.10 7.64 -12.56
CA LEU A 226 4.33 7.73 -11.12
C LEU A 226 5.74 8.26 -10.78
N LEU A 227 6.78 7.73 -11.45
CA LEU A 227 8.16 8.15 -11.25
C LEU A 227 8.39 9.61 -11.69
N LEU A 228 7.75 10.02 -12.79
CA LEU A 228 7.77 11.41 -13.26
C LEU A 228 7.08 12.33 -12.26
N LEU A 229 5.90 11.94 -11.74
CA LEU A 229 5.18 12.70 -10.73
C LEU A 229 6.05 12.93 -9.49
N ILE A 230 6.68 11.88 -8.95
CA ILE A 230 7.57 11.98 -7.79
C ILE A 230 8.74 12.90 -8.09
N SER A 231 9.35 12.76 -9.26
CA SER A 231 10.45 13.63 -9.69
C SER A 231 10.01 15.10 -9.73
N MET A 232 8.83 15.39 -10.28
CA MET A 232 8.29 16.76 -10.36
C MET A 232 7.98 17.33 -8.97
N ILE A 233 7.44 16.53 -8.05
CA ILE A 233 7.23 16.96 -6.67
C ILE A 233 8.58 17.31 -6.01
N MET A 234 9.63 16.50 -6.22
CA MET A 234 10.96 16.80 -5.68
C MET A 234 11.58 18.06 -6.28
N VAL A 235 11.35 18.36 -7.56
CA VAL A 235 11.75 19.64 -8.17
C VAL A 235 11.02 20.80 -7.51
N TYR A 236 9.72 20.66 -7.29
CA TYR A 236 8.91 21.68 -6.62
C TYR A 236 9.38 21.93 -5.18
N VAL A 237 9.70 20.88 -4.41
CA VAL A 237 10.28 21.00 -3.07
C VAL A 237 11.62 21.73 -3.12
N ALA A 238 12.52 21.36 -4.05
CA ALA A 238 13.81 22.04 -4.19
C ALA A 238 13.67 23.53 -4.55
N PHE A 239 12.60 23.89 -5.28
CA PHE A 239 12.27 25.29 -5.58
C PHE A 239 11.78 26.03 -4.34
N ILE A 240 10.93 25.41 -3.52
CA ILE A 240 10.46 25.97 -2.24
C ILE A 240 11.62 26.21 -1.26
N GLU A 241 12.55 25.27 -1.17
CA GLU A 241 13.69 25.34 -0.25
C GLU A 241 14.85 26.21 -0.77
N ALA A 242 14.78 26.66 -2.02
CA ALA A 242 15.82 27.48 -2.63
C ALA A 242 16.01 28.77 -1.83
N LYS A 243 17.25 29.03 -1.42
CA LYS A 243 17.64 30.27 -0.75
C LYS A 243 18.13 31.27 -1.77
N LEU A 244 17.71 32.52 -1.62
CA LEU A 244 18.23 33.65 -2.38
C LEU A 244 19.68 33.96 -1.93
N PRO A 245 20.44 34.79 -2.68
CA PRO A 245 21.85 35.10 -2.35
C PRO A 245 22.07 35.70 -0.95
N ASN A 246 21.03 36.33 -0.39
CA ASN A 246 20.97 36.87 0.97
C ASN A 246 20.61 35.82 2.05
N GLY A 247 20.42 34.55 1.67
CA GLY A 247 20.10 33.44 2.56
C GLY A 247 18.63 33.28 2.91
N THR A 248 17.74 34.19 2.47
CA THR A 248 16.29 34.09 2.73
C THR A 248 15.67 33.01 1.85
N PRO A 249 14.79 32.13 2.38
CA PRO A 249 14.02 31.21 1.55
C PRO A 249 13.16 31.98 0.54
N LEU A 250 13.13 31.51 -0.70
CA LEU A 250 12.39 32.15 -1.79
C LEU A 250 10.90 32.33 -1.44
N VAL A 251 10.31 31.35 -0.75
CA VAL A 251 8.90 31.39 -0.34
C VAL A 251 8.59 32.54 0.62
N THR A 252 9.54 32.92 1.48
CA THR A 252 9.36 34.03 2.42
C THR A 252 9.22 35.36 1.67
N MET A 253 10.01 35.56 0.61
CA MET A 253 9.91 36.76 -0.22
C MET A 253 8.58 36.81 -0.99
N ILE A 254 8.13 35.68 -1.55
CA ILE A 254 6.86 35.59 -2.28
C ILE A 254 5.65 35.81 -1.37
N SER A 255 5.73 35.43 -0.09
CA SER A 255 4.63 35.64 0.87
C SER A 255 4.52 37.08 1.40
N GLU A 256 5.54 37.91 1.20
CA GLU A 256 5.60 39.30 1.65
C GLU A 256 5.13 40.30 0.57
N GLU A 257 4.95 39.87 -0.68
CA GLU A 257 4.31 40.62 -1.80
C GLU A 257 2.80 40.37 -1.88
#